data_AF-A0A0S7Z040-F1
#
_entry.id   AF-A0A0S7Z040-F1
#
_cell.length_a   1.000
_cell.length_b   1.000
_cell.length_c   1.000
_cell.angle_alpha   90.00
_cell.angle_beta   90.00
_cell.angle_gamma   90.00
#
_symmetry.space_group_name_H-M   'P 1'
#
loop_
_entity.id
_entity.type
_entity.pdbx_description
1 polymer ?
#
loop_
_entity_poly.entity_id
_entity_poly.type
_entity_poly.pdbx_seq_one_letter_code
_entity_poly.pdbx_strand_id
1 'polypeptide(L)'
;MRKSATWLIGACAATFVGCATLQPDLPSITEAPTGSRLPGKIVWHDLISDTPAESQRFYHELFGWEFQPVGARLGFGDDSTYSLIRNKGRLIGGMVDANKLGNDKKISQWVVLMSVPDVDRAVDALKAHGGRVFAPPTELERRGRIAVVE
;
A
#
# COMPACT_ATOMS: atom_id res chain seq x y z
N MET A 1 -20.35 -67.27 -1.73
CA MET A 1 -19.01 -66.74 -2.08
C MET A 1 -19.20 -65.51 -2.96
N ARG A 2 -19.29 -64.32 -2.35
CA ARG A 2 -19.48 -63.03 -3.04
C ARG A 2 -18.10 -62.52 -3.48
N LYS A 3 -17.93 -62.25 -4.78
CA LYS A 3 -16.73 -61.63 -5.34
C LYS A 3 -16.84 -60.11 -5.19
N SER A 4 -15.84 -59.51 -4.56
CA SER A 4 -15.72 -58.08 -4.29
C SER A 4 -15.34 -57.32 -5.57
N ALA A 5 -16.00 -56.20 -5.83
CA ALA A 5 -15.68 -55.28 -6.92
C ALA A 5 -15.01 -54.03 -6.31
N THR A 6 -13.72 -53.85 -6.59
CA THR A 6 -12.94 -52.68 -6.17
C THR A 6 -12.85 -51.71 -7.34
N TRP A 7 -13.56 -50.59 -7.24
CA TRP A 7 -13.42 -49.44 -8.15
C TRP A 7 -12.34 -48.52 -7.59
N LEU A 8 -11.20 -48.39 -8.30
CA LEU A 8 -10.24 -47.32 -8.06
C LEU A 8 -10.54 -46.19 -9.06
N ILE A 9 -11.23 -45.16 -8.57
CA ILE A 9 -11.50 -43.92 -9.31
C ILE A 9 -10.19 -43.14 -9.42
N GLY A 10 -9.82 -42.82 -10.66
CA GLY A 10 -8.62 -42.09 -11.01
C GLY A 10 -8.65 -40.61 -10.62
N ALA A 11 -7.44 -40.13 -10.32
CA ALA A 11 -6.89 -38.79 -10.48
C ALA A 11 -7.87 -37.60 -10.55
N CYS A 12 -7.91 -36.81 -9.48
CA CYS A 12 -8.19 -35.39 -9.56
C CYS A 12 -6.94 -34.63 -9.10
N ALA A 13 -6.01 -34.42 -10.02
CA ALA A 13 -4.89 -33.51 -9.81
C ALA A 13 -5.46 -32.08 -9.89
N ALA A 14 -5.86 -31.54 -8.74
CA ALA A 14 -6.14 -30.12 -8.62
C ALA A 14 -4.82 -29.36 -8.79
N THR A 15 -4.62 -28.83 -9.99
CA THR A 15 -3.57 -27.86 -10.26
C THR A 15 -3.81 -26.65 -9.36
N PHE A 16 -2.91 -26.43 -8.40
CA PHE A 16 -2.85 -25.18 -7.65
C PHE A 16 -2.57 -24.06 -8.64
N VAL A 17 -3.62 -23.33 -9.02
CA VAL A 17 -3.51 -22.06 -9.75
C VAL A 17 -2.67 -21.15 -8.88
N GLY A 18 -1.52 -20.74 -9.42
CA GLY A 18 -0.53 -19.91 -8.74
C GLY A 18 -1.18 -18.68 -8.12
N CYS A 19 -0.76 -18.37 -6.89
CA CYS A 19 -1.13 -17.16 -6.18
C CYS A 19 -0.51 -15.96 -6.93
N ALA A 20 -1.21 -15.46 -7.94
CA ALA A 20 -0.87 -14.19 -8.56
C ALA A 20 -1.24 -13.11 -7.55
N THR A 21 -0.26 -12.66 -6.76
CA THR A 21 -0.41 -11.49 -5.92
C THR A 21 -0.69 -10.31 -6.83
N LEU A 22 -1.93 -9.83 -6.82
CA LEU A 22 -2.34 -8.57 -7.46
C LEU A 22 -1.69 -7.40 -6.72
N GLN A 23 -0.36 -7.28 -6.86
CA GLN A 23 0.37 -6.18 -6.26
C GLN A 23 0.10 -4.90 -7.06
N PRO A 24 -0.05 -3.77 -6.36
CA PRO A 24 -0.27 -2.49 -7.00
C PRO A 24 0.94 -2.08 -7.86
N ASP A 25 0.75 -1.89 -9.17
CA ASP A 25 1.77 -1.27 -10.03
C ASP A 25 1.85 0.23 -9.74
N LEU A 26 2.71 0.58 -8.79
CA LEU A 26 3.04 1.96 -8.46
C LEU A 26 4.33 2.37 -9.16
N PRO A 27 4.38 3.58 -9.76
CA PRO A 27 5.62 4.09 -10.32
C PRO A 27 6.67 4.26 -9.21
N SER A 28 7.95 4.21 -9.58
CA SER A 28 9.06 4.49 -8.67
C SER A 28 8.93 5.89 -8.07
N ILE A 29 9.36 6.03 -6.82
CA ILE A 29 9.35 7.34 -6.11
C ILE A 29 10.41 8.28 -6.71
N THR A 30 11.49 7.74 -7.25
CA THR A 30 12.53 8.48 -7.96
C THR A 30 12.52 8.16 -9.45
N GLU A 31 12.94 9.11 -10.28
CA GLU A 31 13.06 8.93 -11.73
C GLU A 31 14.16 7.93 -12.09
N ALA A 32 15.25 7.91 -11.31
CA ALA A 32 16.36 6.96 -11.45
C ALA A 32 16.73 6.34 -10.09
N PRO A 33 17.24 5.10 -10.06
CA PRO A 33 17.82 4.53 -8.86
C PRO A 33 19.00 5.40 -8.38
N THR A 34 18.91 5.93 -7.17
CA THR A 34 19.96 6.80 -6.62
C THR A 34 21.08 6.02 -5.92
N GLY A 35 20.88 4.73 -5.66
CA GLY A 35 21.77 3.88 -4.84
C GLY A 35 21.90 4.32 -3.37
N SER A 36 21.23 5.40 -2.99
CA SER A 36 21.38 6.03 -1.68
C SER A 36 20.36 5.47 -0.71
N ARG A 37 20.82 5.11 0.49
CA ARG A 37 19.95 4.84 1.65
C ARG A 37 19.94 6.10 2.50
N LEU A 38 18.74 6.59 2.85
CA LEU A 38 18.57 7.83 3.60
C LEU A 38 17.88 7.60 4.96
N PRO A 39 18.44 6.78 5.87
CA PRO A 39 17.83 6.53 7.18
C PRO A 39 17.45 7.84 7.90
N GLY A 40 16.23 7.87 8.45
CA GLY A 40 15.71 9.02 9.18
C GLY A 40 15.21 10.17 8.31
N LYS A 41 15.30 10.09 6.98
CA LYS A 41 14.74 11.10 6.07
C LYS A 41 13.32 10.75 5.66
N ILE A 42 12.49 11.78 5.48
CA ILE A 42 11.18 11.65 4.84
C ILE A 42 11.43 11.37 3.35
N VAL A 43 10.85 10.28 2.85
CA VAL A 43 11.00 9.84 1.46
C VAL A 43 9.69 9.84 0.69
N TRP A 44 8.55 9.92 1.37
CA TRP A 44 7.24 9.98 0.76
C TRP A 44 6.22 10.61 1.71
N HIS A 45 5.07 11.02 1.18
CA HIS A 45 3.96 11.55 1.96
C HIS A 45 2.64 11.22 1.26
N ASP A 46 1.66 10.82 2.07
CA ASP A 46 0.30 10.53 1.64
C ASP A 46 -0.69 11.42 2.39
N LEU A 47 -1.65 11.99 1.67
CA LEU A 47 -2.81 12.66 2.25
C LEU A 47 -3.89 11.60 2.50
N ILE A 48 -4.21 11.35 3.75
CA ILE A 48 -5.45 10.65 4.11
C ILE A 48 -6.55 11.70 4.13
N SER A 49 -7.63 11.46 3.39
CA SER A 49 -8.75 12.41 3.28
C SER A 49 -10.09 11.70 3.40
N ASP A 50 -10.94 12.18 4.31
CA ASP A 50 -12.35 11.78 4.42
C ASP A 50 -13.26 12.46 3.40
N THR A 51 -12.76 13.52 2.76
CA THR A 51 -13.43 14.30 1.70
C THR A 51 -12.52 14.40 0.46
N PRO A 52 -12.20 13.26 -0.18
CA PRO A 52 -11.15 13.21 -1.20
C PRO A 52 -11.44 14.11 -2.40
N ALA A 53 -12.70 14.22 -2.84
CA ALA A 53 -13.06 15.07 -3.97
C ALA A 53 -12.83 16.56 -3.67
N GLU A 54 -13.19 17.00 -2.46
CA GLU A 54 -12.97 18.37 -1.99
C GLU A 54 -11.49 18.68 -1.82
N SER A 55 -10.73 17.76 -1.22
CA SER A 55 -9.27 17.87 -1.10
C SER A 55 -8.60 17.99 -2.48
N GLN A 56 -8.96 17.12 -3.43
CA GLN A 56 -8.44 17.19 -4.80
C GLN A 56 -8.70 18.55 -5.44
N ARG A 57 -9.94 19.04 -5.34
CA ARG A 57 -10.34 20.34 -5.89
C ARG A 57 -9.55 21.49 -5.25
N PHE A 58 -9.42 21.49 -3.93
CA PHE A 58 -8.67 22.48 -3.18
C PHE A 58 -7.19 22.55 -3.61
N TYR A 59 -6.49 21.42 -3.63
CA TYR A 59 -5.06 21.39 -4.01
C TYR A 59 -4.85 21.64 -5.51
N HIS A 60 -5.83 21.29 -6.35
CA HIS A 60 -5.83 21.66 -7.77
C HIS A 60 -5.94 23.19 -7.94
N GLU A 61 -6.91 23.84 -7.30
CA GLU A 61 -7.11 25.29 -7.40
C GLU A 61 -5.92 26.07 -6.82
N LEU A 62 -5.35 25.61 -5.70
CA LEU A 62 -4.28 26.33 -5.00
C LEU A 62 -2.90 26.14 -5.64
N PHE A 63 -2.58 24.93 -6.12
CA PHE A 63 -1.23 24.60 -6.58
C PHE A 63 -1.17 24.00 -7.98
N GLY A 64 -2.31 23.74 -8.63
CA GLY A 64 -2.36 23.03 -9.91
C GLY A 64 -2.00 21.55 -9.78
N TRP A 65 -2.22 20.94 -8.61
CA TRP A 65 -1.97 19.50 -8.45
C TRP A 65 -2.96 18.67 -9.24
N GLU A 66 -2.49 17.51 -9.69
CA GLU A 66 -3.23 16.53 -10.46
C GLU A 66 -3.28 15.22 -9.65
N PHE A 67 -4.42 14.53 -9.74
CA PHE A 67 -4.65 13.30 -8.99
C PHE A 67 -4.98 12.17 -9.96
N GLN A 68 -4.19 11.11 -9.90
CA GLN A 68 -4.33 9.96 -10.78
C GLN A 68 -4.69 8.73 -9.94
N PRO A 69 -5.96 8.28 -9.96
CA PRO A 69 -6.34 7.03 -9.31
C PRO A 69 -5.52 5.87 -9.86
N VAL A 70 -5.03 5.03 -8.97
CA VAL A 70 -4.38 3.76 -9.31
C VAL A 70 -5.17 2.66 -8.62
N GLY A 71 -5.43 1.56 -9.33
CA GLY A 71 -6.15 0.39 -8.80
C GLY A 71 -5.30 -0.41 -7.81
N ALA A 72 -4.69 0.29 -6.86
CA ALA A 72 -3.61 -0.20 -6.05
C ALA A 72 -4.10 -0.54 -4.64
N ARG A 73 -4.03 -1.83 -4.26
CA ARG A 73 -4.23 -2.27 -2.88
C ARG A 73 -2.94 -2.06 -2.09
N LEU A 74 -2.86 -0.96 -1.33
CA LEU A 74 -1.64 -0.57 -0.62
C LEU A 74 -1.52 -1.12 0.81
N GLY A 75 -2.12 -2.28 1.09
CA GLY A 75 -2.18 -2.82 2.46
C GLY A 75 -3.11 -2.03 3.39
N PHE A 76 -3.84 -1.05 2.84
CA PHE A 76 -4.88 -0.27 3.52
C PHE A 76 -6.27 -0.93 3.34
N GLY A 77 -6.40 -2.22 3.66
CA GLY A 77 -7.65 -2.96 3.43
C GLY A 77 -7.95 -3.24 1.95
N ASP A 78 -8.92 -4.14 1.72
CA ASP A 78 -9.14 -4.81 0.43
C ASP A 78 -9.71 -3.90 -0.69
N ASP A 79 -10.29 -2.77 -0.30
CA ASP A 79 -11.00 -1.81 -1.17
C ASP A 79 -10.36 -0.40 -1.21
N SER A 80 -9.15 -0.22 -0.65
CA SER A 80 -8.52 1.11 -0.61
C SER A 80 -8.27 1.69 -2.01
N THR A 81 -8.86 2.85 -2.27
CA THR A 81 -8.55 3.67 -3.45
C THR A 81 -7.39 4.61 -3.14
N TYR A 82 -6.26 4.35 -3.81
CA TYR A 82 -5.09 5.23 -3.78
C TYR A 82 -5.02 6.08 -5.04
N SER A 83 -4.65 7.34 -4.90
CA SER A 83 -4.36 8.24 -6.01
C SER A 83 -2.94 8.77 -5.91
N LEU A 84 -2.23 8.79 -7.03
CA LEU A 84 -0.95 9.50 -7.13
C LEU A 84 -1.22 11.00 -7.22
N ILE A 85 -0.42 11.80 -6.52
CA ILE A 85 -0.43 13.26 -6.60
C ILE A 85 0.73 13.70 -7.48
N ARG A 86 0.43 14.50 -8.51
CA ARG A 86 1.41 15.11 -9.40
C ARG A 86 1.33 16.63 -9.34
N ASN A 87 2.46 17.28 -9.55
CA ASN A 87 2.56 18.71 -9.76
C ASN A 87 3.38 18.96 -11.01
N LYS A 88 2.74 19.47 -12.07
CA LYS A 88 3.35 19.68 -13.39
C LYS A 88 4.02 18.40 -13.91
N GLY A 89 3.30 17.29 -13.88
CA GLY A 89 3.78 15.96 -14.30
C GLY A 89 4.71 15.25 -13.31
N ARG A 90 5.39 15.99 -12.41
CA ARG A 90 6.27 15.38 -11.39
C ARG A 90 5.45 14.69 -10.32
N LEU A 91 5.77 13.43 -10.05
CA LEU A 91 5.19 12.68 -8.95
C LEU A 91 5.67 13.26 -7.62
N ILE A 92 4.74 13.63 -6.73
CA ILE A 92 5.08 14.28 -5.47
C ILE A 92 4.58 13.54 -4.24
N GLY A 93 3.48 12.79 -4.32
CA GLY A 93 2.92 12.10 -3.17
C GLY A 93 1.77 11.19 -3.55
N GLY A 94 0.99 10.78 -2.56
CA GLY A 94 -0.25 10.06 -2.78
C GLY A 94 -1.40 10.56 -1.94
N MET A 95 -2.58 10.03 -2.21
CA MET A 95 -3.79 10.28 -1.46
C MET A 95 -4.56 8.99 -1.24
N VAL A 96 -5.06 8.79 -0.02
CA VAL A 96 -5.89 7.67 0.39
C VAL A 96 -7.30 8.19 0.68
N ASP A 97 -8.31 7.56 0.08
CA ASP A 97 -9.70 7.78 0.45
C ASP A 97 -10.00 7.09 1.79
N ALA A 98 -10.13 7.88 2.86
CA ALA A 98 -10.35 7.36 4.21
C ALA A 98 -11.68 6.58 4.32
N ASN A 99 -12.67 6.90 3.48
CA ASN A 99 -13.99 6.25 3.50
C ASN A 99 -13.94 4.80 3.00
N LYS A 100 -12.82 4.37 2.41
CA LYS A 100 -12.59 3.01 1.92
C LYS A 100 -11.68 2.19 2.82
N LEU A 101 -11.28 2.72 3.98
CA LEU A 101 -10.42 2.04 4.95
C LEU A 101 -11.17 1.11 5.90
N GLY A 102 -12.49 0.95 5.73
CA GLY A 102 -13.31 0.06 6.55
C GLY A 102 -13.39 0.44 8.03
N ASN A 103 -13.08 1.70 8.37
CA ASN A 103 -13.22 2.23 9.71
C ASN A 103 -14.18 3.44 9.72
N ASP A 104 -14.94 3.59 10.81
CA ASP A 104 -15.92 4.66 10.95
C ASP A 104 -15.29 6.03 11.30
N LYS A 105 -13.95 6.10 11.37
CA LYS A 105 -13.26 7.31 11.77
C LYS A 105 -13.08 8.23 10.57
N LYS A 106 -13.71 9.40 10.64
CA LYS A 106 -13.44 10.52 9.74
C LYS A 106 -12.09 11.13 10.09
N ILE A 107 -11.10 10.84 9.26
CA ILE A 107 -9.71 11.28 9.45
C ILE A 107 -9.25 11.99 8.18
N SER A 108 -8.72 13.20 8.37
CA SER A 108 -8.04 13.96 7.32
C SER A 108 -6.70 14.46 7.85
N GLN A 109 -5.60 13.90 7.34
CA GLN A 109 -4.24 14.23 7.79
C GLN A 109 -3.17 13.85 6.76
N TRP A 110 -2.04 14.52 6.81
CA TRP A 110 -0.83 14.10 6.11
C TRP A 110 -0.08 13.04 6.92
N VAL A 111 0.29 11.94 6.27
CA VAL A 111 1.15 10.88 6.80
C VAL A 111 2.46 10.89 6.02
N VAL A 112 3.58 10.86 6.74
CA VAL A 112 4.91 10.85 6.14
C VAL A 112 5.53 9.47 6.26
N LEU A 113 6.23 9.03 5.21
CA LEU A 113 7.02 7.80 5.25
C LEU A 113 8.48 8.17 5.45
N MET A 114 9.07 7.62 6.49
CA MET A 114 10.48 7.78 6.83
C MET A 114 11.26 6.55 6.35
N SER A 115 12.42 6.77 5.73
CA SER A 115 13.31 5.67 5.36
C SER A 115 13.98 5.10 6.60
N VAL A 116 13.96 3.77 6.71
CA VAL A 116 14.67 3.00 7.72
C VAL A 116 15.60 1.98 7.04
N PRO A 117 16.68 1.54 7.69
CA PRO A 117 17.55 0.51 7.14
C PRO A 117 16.83 -0.84 6.94
N ASP A 118 15.86 -1.14 7.81
CA ASP A 118 15.14 -2.41 7.87
C ASP A 118 13.75 -2.15 8.48
N VAL A 119 12.69 -2.47 7.73
CA VAL A 119 11.30 -2.21 8.13
C VAL A 119 10.85 -3.13 9.26
N ASP A 120 11.23 -4.40 9.22
CA ASP A 120 10.80 -5.38 10.22
C ASP A 120 11.45 -5.04 11.58
N ARG A 121 12.75 -4.72 11.58
CA ARG A 121 13.44 -4.25 12.80
C ARG A 121 12.87 -2.94 13.35
N ALA A 122 12.49 -2.00 12.49
CA ALA A 122 11.87 -0.75 12.93
C ALA A 122 10.50 -0.99 13.57
N VAL A 123 9.70 -1.88 12.97
CA VAL A 123 8.39 -2.28 13.52
C VAL A 123 8.53 -3.00 14.85
N ASP A 124 9.49 -3.92 14.98
CA ASP A 124 9.74 -4.64 16.24
C ASP A 124 10.18 -3.68 17.35
N ALA A 125 11.10 -2.75 17.04
CA ALA A 125 11.51 -1.71 17.98
C ALA A 125 10.33 -0.83 18.41
N LEU A 126 9.48 -0.42 17.47
CA LEU A 126 8.28 0.37 17.76
C LEU A 126 7.32 -0.37 18.71
N LYS A 127 7.02 -1.64 18.43
CA LYS A 127 6.18 -2.49 19.30
C LYS A 127 6.76 -2.63 20.70
N ALA A 128 8.07 -2.83 20.82
CA ALA A 128 8.75 -2.96 22.11
C ALA A 128 8.64 -1.69 22.99
N HIS A 129 8.37 -0.53 22.38
CA HIS A 129 8.19 0.75 23.06
C HIS A 129 6.71 1.19 23.14
N GLY A 130 5.76 0.26 22.91
CA GLY A 130 4.32 0.51 23.06
C GLY A 130 3.63 1.15 21.86
N GLY A 131 4.33 1.29 20.72
CA GLY A 131 3.71 1.74 19.47
C GLY A 131 2.82 0.68 18.83
N ARG A 132 2.01 1.11 17.87
CA ARG A 132 0.98 0.31 17.20
C ARG A 132 1.25 0.21 15.71
N VAL A 133 1.03 -0.98 15.16
CA VAL A 133 1.06 -1.22 13.71
C VAL A 133 -0.36 -1.13 13.17
N PHE A 134 -0.59 -0.21 12.24
CA PHE A 134 -1.85 -0.09 11.51
C PHE A 134 -1.89 -1.00 10.28
N ALA A 135 -0.82 -1.00 9.49
CA ALA A 135 -0.67 -1.86 8.33
C ALA A 135 0.66 -2.62 8.44
N PRO A 136 0.65 -3.96 8.31
CA PRO A 136 1.85 -4.77 8.48
C PRO A 136 2.89 -4.47 7.39
N PRO A 137 4.17 -4.82 7.62
CA PRO A 137 5.20 -4.77 6.60
C PRO A 137 4.73 -5.43 5.30
N THR A 138 4.68 -4.63 4.23
CA THR A 138 4.15 -5.02 2.92
C THR A 138 5.16 -4.66 1.84
N GLU A 139 5.37 -5.58 0.90
CA GLU A 139 6.28 -5.37 -0.22
C GLU A 139 5.58 -4.64 -1.37
N LEU A 140 6.18 -3.54 -1.83
CA LEU A 140 5.77 -2.78 -2.99
C LEU A 140 6.87 -2.88 -4.04
N GLU A 141 6.63 -3.64 -5.12
CA GLU A 141 7.63 -4.05 -6.10
C GLU A 141 8.67 -2.96 -6.45
N ARG A 142 8.19 -1.78 -6.87
CA ARG A 142 9.04 -0.67 -7.34
C ARG A 142 9.37 0.37 -6.27
N ARG A 143 8.92 0.18 -5.04
CA ARG A 143 9.07 1.13 -3.92
C ARG A 143 9.73 0.54 -2.68
N GLY A 144 9.97 -0.77 -2.66
CA GLY A 144 10.53 -1.50 -1.52
C GLY A 144 9.45 -1.87 -0.51
N ARG A 145 9.85 -2.04 0.74
CA ARG A 145 8.96 -2.48 1.82
C ARG A 145 8.49 -1.30 2.66
N ILE A 146 7.23 -1.31 3.09
CA ILE A 146 6.65 -0.27 3.96
C ILE A 146 5.83 -0.89 5.09
N ALA A 147 5.67 -0.17 6.19
CA ALA A 147 4.68 -0.43 7.23
C ALA A 147 4.07 0.90 7.69
N VAL A 148 2.83 0.87 8.17
CA VAL A 148 2.15 2.06 8.72
C VAL A 148 1.97 1.87 10.21
N VAL A 149 2.44 2.84 10.99
CA VAL A 149 2.60 2.75 12.44
C VAL A 149 2.20 4.06 13.13
N GLU A 150 1.94 4.00 14.43
CA GLU A 150 1.78 5.13 15.36
C GLU A 150 2.53 4.85 16.67
#